data_AF-A0A2D7JHK8-F1
#
_entry.id   AF-A0A2D7JHK8-F1
#
_cell.length_a   1.000
_cell.length_b   1.000
_cell.length_c   1.000
_cell.angle_alpha   90.00
_cell.angle_beta   90.00
_cell.angle_gamma   90.00
#
_symmetry.space_group_name_H-M   'P 1'
#
loop_
_entity.id
_entity.type
_entity.pdbx_description
1 polymer ?
#
loop_
_entity_poly.entity_id
_entity_poly.type
_entity_poly.pdbx_seq_one_letter_code
_entity_poly.pdbx_strand_id
1 'polypeptide(L)'
;MRSKSKLFELLALKEKVARNKFFKQSKSLISEIDKNNNMAAQLKEITANKKVSAKEITASQLRSDKWYDFQIQEQINATENRVKFLEEESQQISKKIAVRNQRMLKSIEKATLQRKIETENLEKKALLSSPPSINKRQDFES
;
A
#
# COMPACT_ATOMS: atom_id res chain seq x y z
N MET A 1 -30.62 -16.43 0.62
CA MET A 1 -29.21 -16.45 0.18
C MET A 1 -28.72 -15.02 0.01
N ARG A 2 -27.52 -14.65 0.47
CA ARG A 2 -26.95 -13.31 0.18
C ARG A 2 -26.73 -13.17 -1.34
N SER A 3 -27.03 -12.01 -1.91
CA SER A 3 -26.79 -11.77 -3.34
C SER A 3 -25.30 -11.89 -3.67
N LYS A 4 -24.98 -12.47 -4.83
CA LYS A 4 -23.59 -12.63 -5.28
C LYS A 4 -22.92 -11.26 -5.44
N SER A 5 -23.68 -10.23 -5.82
CA SER A 5 -23.23 -8.84 -5.88
C SER A 5 -22.70 -8.36 -4.52
N LYS A 6 -23.43 -8.64 -3.43
CA LYS A 6 -23.02 -8.25 -2.08
C LYS A 6 -21.77 -8.99 -1.59
N LEU A 7 -21.58 -10.25 -1.99
CA LEU A 7 -20.37 -11.00 -1.67
C LEU A 7 -19.12 -10.34 -2.29
N PHE A 8 -19.18 -9.95 -3.56
CA PHE A 8 -18.05 -9.30 -4.23
C PHE A 8 -17.74 -7.91 -3.67
N GLU A 9 -18.75 -7.15 -3.23
CA GLU A 9 -18.52 -5.90 -2.47
C GLU A 9 -17.76 -6.15 -1.16
N LEU A 10 -18.15 -7.17 -0.40
CA LEU A 10 -17.47 -7.52 0.85
C LEU A 10 -16.02 -7.97 0.59
N LEU A 11 -15.76 -8.70 -0.50
CA LEU A 11 -14.41 -9.05 -0.93
C LEU A 11 -13.60 -7.81 -1.31
N ALA A 12 -14.17 -6.85 -2.04
CA ALA A 12 -13.51 -5.59 -2.33
C ALA A 12 -13.16 -4.82 -1.05
N LEU A 13 -14.09 -4.77 -0.08
CA LEU A 13 -13.86 -4.11 1.21
C LEU A 13 -12.74 -4.81 2.01
N LYS A 14 -12.72 -6.15 2.03
CA LYS A 14 -11.65 -6.94 2.66
C LYS A 14 -10.30 -6.59 2.05
N GLU A 15 -10.19 -6.53 0.72
CA GLU A 15 -8.95 -6.16 0.05
C GLU A 15 -8.55 -4.69 0.33
N LYS A 16 -9.52 -3.77 0.41
CA LYS A 16 -9.28 -2.37 0.81
C LYS A 16 -8.68 -2.26 2.21
N VAL A 17 -9.23 -2.98 3.20
CA VAL A 17 -8.72 -2.99 4.57
C VAL A 17 -7.31 -3.59 4.63
N ALA A 18 -7.09 -4.71 3.94
CA ALA A 18 -5.77 -5.32 3.86
C ALA A 18 -4.74 -4.39 3.21
N ARG A 19 -5.10 -3.71 2.12
CA ARG A 19 -4.26 -2.70 1.45
C ARG A 19 -3.91 -1.54 2.39
N ASN A 20 -4.86 -1.05 3.18
CA ASN A 20 -4.63 0.03 4.14
C ASN A 20 -3.62 -0.37 5.23
N LYS A 21 -3.59 -1.64 5.65
CA LYS A 21 -2.56 -2.14 6.58
C LYS A 21 -1.16 -1.99 5.98
N PHE A 22 -0.99 -2.38 4.71
CA PHE A 22 0.28 -2.23 4.00
C PHE A 22 0.67 -0.77 3.78
N PHE A 23 -0.29 0.13 3.52
CA PHE A 23 0.00 1.57 3.44
C PHE A 23 0.53 2.13 4.77
N LYS A 24 -0.05 1.73 5.90
CA LYS A 24 0.46 2.15 7.22
C LYS A 24 1.89 1.64 7.46
N GLN A 25 2.16 0.38 7.10
CA GLN A 25 3.51 -0.19 7.18
C GLN A 25 4.50 0.56 6.28
N SER A 26 4.13 0.84 5.04
CA SER A 26 4.96 1.61 4.10
C SER A 26 5.30 3.00 4.64
N LYS A 27 4.34 3.72 5.23
CA LYS A 27 4.61 5.02 5.88
C LYS A 27 5.61 4.90 7.03
N SER A 28 5.52 3.84 7.83
CA SER A 28 6.47 3.59 8.92
C SER A 28 7.87 3.34 8.39
N LEU A 29 8.02 2.52 7.34
CA LEU A 29 9.31 2.24 6.72
C LEU A 29 9.94 3.50 6.13
N ILE A 30 9.16 4.34 5.44
CA ILE A 30 9.65 5.61 4.89
C ILE A 30 10.19 6.51 6.01
N SER A 31 9.45 6.63 7.11
CA SER A 31 9.93 7.40 8.27
C SER A 31 11.21 6.81 8.87
N GLU A 32 11.38 5.49 8.87
CA GLU A 32 12.59 4.84 9.37
C GLU A 32 13.79 5.05 8.42
N ILE A 33 13.56 5.00 7.10
CA ILE A 33 14.56 5.33 6.09
C ILE A 33 15.04 6.78 6.28
N ASP A 34 14.12 7.73 6.41
CA ASP A 34 14.46 9.15 6.62
C ASP A 34 15.29 9.36 7.89
N LYS A 35 14.93 8.70 8.99
CA LYS A 35 15.70 8.75 10.25
C LYS A 35 17.12 8.20 10.08
N ASN A 36 17.26 7.06 9.40
CA ASN A 36 18.58 6.47 9.14
C ASN A 36 19.42 7.33 8.20
N ASN A 37 18.82 7.91 7.16
CA ASN A 37 19.50 8.84 6.26
C ASN A 37 19.98 10.09 6.99
N ASN A 38 19.15 10.66 7.86
CA ASN A 38 19.53 11.81 8.69
C ASN A 38 20.68 11.46 9.65
N MET A 39 20.63 10.28 10.28
CA MET A 39 21.70 9.82 11.16
C MET A 39 23.02 9.61 10.40
N ALA A 40 22.98 9.00 9.21
CA ALA A 40 24.15 8.83 8.37
C ALA A 40 24.75 10.18 7.92
N ALA A 41 23.90 11.16 7.60
CA ALA A 41 24.33 12.51 7.25
C ALA A 41 25.02 13.21 8.43
N GLN A 42 24.45 13.12 9.64
CA GLN A 42 25.05 13.69 10.85
C GLN A 42 26.40 13.05 11.18
N LEU A 43 26.53 11.73 11.07
CA LEU A 43 27.80 11.03 11.28
C LEU A 43 28.87 11.47 10.27
N LYS A 44 28.49 11.63 9.00
CA LYS A 44 29.38 12.15 7.96
C LYS A 44 29.80 13.60 8.25
N GLU A 45 28.88 14.44 8.71
CA GLU A 45 29.18 15.82 9.11
C GLU A 45 30.17 15.89 10.28
N ILE A 46 29.99 15.05 11.32
CA ILE A 46 30.91 14.94 12.46
C ILE A 46 32.32 14.59 11.97
N THR A 47 32.46 13.62 11.05
CA THR A 47 33.77 13.26 10.49
C THR A 47 34.39 14.37 9.62
N ALA A 48 33.57 15.16 8.92
CA ALA A 48 34.05 16.28 8.10
C ALA A 48 34.56 17.45 8.97
N ASN A 49 33.81 17.79 10.02
CA ASN A 49 34.13 18.88 10.94
C ASN A 49 35.37 18.59 11.81
N LYS A 50 35.71 17.31 12.01
CA LYS A 50 36.87 16.89 12.82
C LYS A 50 38.22 17.22 12.19
N LYS A 51 38.30 17.47 10.87
CA LYS A 51 39.56 17.66 10.13
C LYS A 51 40.30 18.98 10.39
N VAL A 52 39.81 19.89 11.24
CA VAL A 52 40.26 21.31 11.27
C VAL A 52 41.08 21.72 12.51
N SER A 53 41.40 20.83 13.44
CA SER A 53 42.16 21.22 14.64
C SER A 53 43.68 21.17 14.44
N ALA A 54 44.28 22.29 14.00
CA ALA A 54 45.74 22.52 13.95
C ALA A 54 46.35 22.79 15.34
N LYS A 55 45.98 22.01 16.36
CA LYS A 55 46.55 22.08 17.71
C LYS A 55 47.52 20.93 17.94
N GLU A 56 48.49 21.11 18.83
CA GLU A 56 49.34 20.02 19.32
C GLU A 56 48.46 18.93 19.96
N ILE A 57 48.54 17.71 19.42
CA ILE A 57 47.73 16.56 19.84
C ILE A 57 48.63 15.59 20.59
N THR A 58 48.24 15.18 21.79
CA THR A 58 48.96 14.15 22.56
C THR A 58 48.78 12.78 21.90
N ALA A 59 49.77 11.88 22.00
CA ALA A 59 49.67 10.51 21.46
C ALA A 59 48.43 9.74 21.97
N SER A 60 47.98 10.00 23.21
CA SER A 60 46.75 9.43 23.77
C SER A 60 45.50 9.90 23.02
N GLN A 61 45.39 11.21 22.76
CA GLN A 61 44.28 11.80 21.99
C GLN A 61 44.25 11.26 20.56
N LEU A 62 45.40 11.10 19.90
CA LEU A 62 45.47 10.51 18.56
C LEU A 62 44.94 9.06 18.54
N ARG A 63 45.23 8.27 19.57
CA ARG A 63 44.73 6.88 19.67
C ARG A 63 43.22 6.86 19.89
N SER A 64 42.72 7.69 20.79
CA SER A 64 41.27 7.83 21.03
C SER A 64 40.55 8.30 19.77
N ASP A 65 41.09 9.28 19.05
CA ASP A 65 40.50 9.79 17.83
C ASP A 65 40.40 8.73 16.74
N LYS A 66 41.46 7.95 16.52
CA LYS A 66 41.42 6.82 15.58
C LYS A 66 40.37 5.77 15.97
N TRP A 67 40.20 5.50 17.27
CA TRP A 67 39.17 4.57 17.73
C TRP A 67 37.77 5.09 17.44
N TYR A 68 37.49 6.36 17.76
CA TYR A 68 36.20 6.99 17.45
C TYR A 68 35.95 7.06 15.95
N ASP A 69 36.95 7.39 15.14
CA ASP A 69 36.81 7.46 13.69
C ASP A 69 36.44 6.08 13.12
N PHE A 70 37.09 5.01 13.59
CA PHE A 70 36.73 3.65 13.22
C PHE A 70 35.29 3.31 13.60
N GLN A 71 34.87 3.62 14.84
CA GLN A 71 33.50 3.39 15.30
C GLN A 71 32.46 4.17 14.48
N ILE A 72 32.74 5.43 14.12
CA ILE A 72 31.85 6.23 13.29
C ILE A 72 31.73 5.61 11.88
N GLN A 73 32.82 5.14 11.29
CA GLN A 73 32.80 4.46 9.99
C GLN A 73 31.99 3.16 10.04
N GLU A 74 32.13 2.36 11.09
CA GLU A 74 31.29 1.17 11.28
C GLU A 74 29.81 1.52 11.39
N GLN A 75 29.46 2.58 12.13
CA GLN A 75 28.07 3.02 12.27
C GLN A 75 27.50 3.56 10.96
N ILE A 76 28.28 4.28 10.16
CA ILE A 76 27.88 4.71 8.81
C ILE A 76 27.55 3.48 7.96
N ASN A 77 28.46 2.51 7.90
CA ASN A 77 28.26 1.29 7.11
C ASN A 77 27.03 0.50 7.58
N ALA A 78 26.85 0.34 8.89
CA ALA A 78 25.68 -0.34 9.46
C ALA A 78 24.37 0.37 9.09
N THR A 79 24.36 1.71 9.15
CA THR A 79 23.19 2.52 8.81
C THR A 79 22.87 2.44 7.31
N GLU A 80 23.87 2.50 6.44
CA GLU A 80 23.69 2.35 4.99
C GLU A 80 23.16 0.96 4.63
N ASN A 81 23.65 -0.10 5.28
CA ASN A 81 23.12 -1.45 5.10
C ASN A 81 21.66 -1.54 5.59
N ARG A 82 21.33 -0.90 6.71
CA ARG A 82 19.96 -0.84 7.21
C ARG A 82 19.02 -0.13 6.23
N VAL A 83 19.45 0.99 5.64
CA VAL A 83 18.69 1.71 4.61
C VAL A 83 18.43 0.82 3.40
N LYS A 84 19.45 0.15 2.85
CA LYS A 84 19.29 -0.78 1.73
C LYS A 84 18.25 -1.87 2.02
N PHE A 85 18.33 -2.48 3.21
CA PHE A 85 17.35 -3.48 3.63
C PHE A 85 15.92 -2.90 3.70
N LEU A 86 15.76 -1.71 4.28
CA LEU A 86 14.46 -1.05 4.40
C LEU A 86 13.88 -0.65 3.04
N GLU A 87 14.73 -0.25 2.08
CA GLU A 87 14.33 0.05 0.71
C GLU A 87 13.82 -1.21 -0.01
N GLU A 88 14.53 -2.33 0.12
CA GLU A 88 14.08 -3.62 -0.42
C GLU A 88 12.72 -4.03 0.18
N GLU A 89 12.56 -3.90 1.50
CA GLU A 89 11.29 -4.18 2.17
C GLU A 89 10.16 -3.25 1.69
N SER A 90 10.46 -1.96 1.51
CA SER A 90 9.52 -0.96 0.97
C SER A 90 9.05 -1.33 -0.44
N GLN A 91 9.95 -1.80 -1.30
CA GLN A 91 9.59 -2.29 -2.64
C GLN A 91 8.68 -3.52 -2.56
N GLN A 92 8.95 -4.47 -1.65
CA GLN A 92 8.10 -5.63 -1.45
C GLN A 92 6.70 -5.25 -0.96
N ILE A 93 6.59 -4.29 -0.02
CA ILE A 93 5.31 -3.79 0.45
C ILE A 93 4.55 -3.08 -0.68
N SER A 94 5.24 -2.30 -1.51
CA SER A 94 4.64 -1.64 -2.67
C SER A 94 4.04 -2.64 -3.66
N LYS A 95 4.76 -3.74 -3.95
CA LYS A 95 4.23 -4.86 -4.75
C LYS A 95 2.97 -5.47 -4.10
N LYS A 96 2.97 -5.69 -2.79
CA LYS A 96 1.79 -6.20 -2.06
C LYS A 96 0.60 -5.24 -2.16
N ILE A 97 0.82 -3.93 -2.04
CA ILE A 97 -0.22 -2.90 -2.22
C ILE A 97 -0.83 -2.99 -3.62
N ALA A 98 0.01 -3.05 -4.67
CA ALA A 98 -0.43 -3.12 -6.06
C ALA A 98 -1.30 -4.37 -6.33
N VAL A 99 -0.85 -5.54 -5.90
CA VAL A 99 -1.60 -6.81 -6.05
C VAL A 99 -2.96 -6.73 -5.35
N ARG A 100 -3.00 -6.17 -4.14
CA ARG A 100 -4.25 -6.00 -3.37
C ARG A 100 -5.19 -5.02 -4.04
N ASN A 101 -4.66 -3.93 -4.58
CA ASN A 101 -5.43 -2.96 -5.34
C ASN A 101 -6.06 -3.60 -6.59
N GLN A 102 -5.29 -4.40 -7.33
CA GLN A 102 -5.81 -5.11 -8.50
C GLN A 102 -6.92 -6.11 -8.12
N ARG A 103 -6.77 -6.86 -7.02
CA ARG A 103 -7.81 -7.77 -6.52
C ARG A 103 -9.08 -7.05 -6.09
N MET A 104 -8.93 -5.88 -5.46
CA MET A 104 -10.04 -5.01 -5.10
C MET A 104 -10.82 -4.57 -6.35
N LEU A 105 -10.12 -4.05 -7.37
CA LEU A 105 -10.74 -3.60 -8.62
C LEU A 105 -11.50 -4.73 -9.32
N LYS A 106 -10.88 -5.92 -9.45
CA LYS A 106 -11.53 -7.11 -10.01
C LYS A 106 -12.79 -7.52 -9.23
N SER A 107 -12.78 -7.35 -7.91
CA SER A 107 -13.95 -7.67 -7.08
C SER A 107 -15.08 -6.64 -7.29
N ILE A 108 -14.74 -5.36 -7.42
CA ILE A 108 -15.72 -4.31 -7.75
C ILE A 108 -16.35 -4.58 -9.13
N GLU A 109 -15.52 -4.89 -10.12
CA GLU A 109 -15.99 -5.23 -11.48
C GLU A 109 -16.98 -6.41 -11.44
N LYS A 110 -16.63 -7.50 -10.76
CA LYS A 110 -17.54 -8.65 -10.58
C LYS A 110 -18.83 -8.29 -9.87
N ALA A 111 -18.78 -7.42 -8.86
CA ALA A 111 -19.98 -6.94 -8.18
C ALA A 111 -20.89 -6.18 -9.15
N THR A 112 -20.32 -5.29 -9.98
CA THR A 112 -21.10 -4.52 -10.96
C THR A 112 -21.73 -5.40 -12.04
N LEU A 113 -20.99 -6.38 -12.57
CA LEU A 113 -21.52 -7.34 -13.54
C LEU A 113 -22.69 -8.14 -12.95
N GLN A 114 -22.53 -8.62 -11.71
CA GLN A 114 -23.56 -9.39 -11.05
C GLN A 114 -24.83 -8.56 -10.77
N ARG A 115 -24.71 -7.27 -10.45
CA ARG A 115 -25.88 -6.38 -10.33
C ARG A 115 -26.62 -6.24 -11.66
N LYS A 116 -25.90 -6.09 -12.78
CA LYS A 116 -26.52 -6.02 -14.12
C LYS A 116 -27.28 -7.31 -14.47
N ILE A 117 -26.68 -8.46 -14.17
CA ILE A 117 -27.36 -9.76 -14.36
C ILE A 117 -28.59 -9.88 -13.47
N GLU A 118 -28.52 -9.42 -12.22
CA GLU A 118 -29.65 -9.41 -11.28
C GLU A 118 -30.80 -8.52 -11.81
N THR A 119 -30.51 -7.33 -12.33
CA THR A 119 -31.52 -6.43 -12.91
C THR A 119 -32.16 -7.00 -14.17
N GLU A 120 -31.36 -7.52 -15.12
CA GLU A 120 -31.87 -8.14 -16.35
C GLU A 120 -32.78 -9.34 -16.04
N ASN A 121 -32.44 -10.14 -15.02
CA ASN A 121 -33.29 -11.27 -14.62
C ASN A 121 -34.60 -10.82 -13.97
N LEU A 122 -34.59 -9.71 -13.21
CA LEU A 122 -35.82 -9.14 -12.66
C LEU A 122 -36.72 -8.58 -13.76
N GLU A 123 -36.16 -7.89 -14.75
CA GLU A 123 -36.88 -7.39 -15.92
C GLU A 123 -37.50 -8.53 -16.74
N LYS A 124 -36.73 -9.59 -17.04
CA LYS A 124 -37.24 -10.79 -17.73
C LYS A 124 -38.39 -11.44 -16.97
N LYS A 125 -38.29 -11.54 -15.65
CA LYS A 125 -39.38 -12.08 -14.81
C LYS A 125 -40.62 -11.19 -14.87
N ALA A 126 -40.47 -9.87 -14.80
CA ALA A 126 -41.58 -8.94 -14.89
C ALA A 126 -42.32 -9.01 -16.24
N LEU A 127 -41.57 -9.18 -17.34
CA LEU A 127 -42.14 -9.38 -18.68
C LEU A 127 -42.91 -10.71 -18.77
N LEU A 128 -42.38 -11.79 -18.19
CA LEU A 128 -43.02 -13.12 -18.18
C LEU A 128 -44.24 -13.20 -17.25
N SER A 129 -44.30 -12.36 -16.20
CA SER A 129 -45.42 -12.34 -15.24
C SER A 129 -46.56 -11.39 -15.61
N SER A 130 -46.43 -10.64 -16.71
CA SER A 130 -47.48 -9.74 -17.19
C SER A 130 -48.58 -10.56 -17.89
N PRO A 131 -49.86 -10.52 -17.46
CA PRO A 131 -50.92 -11.27 -18.13
C PRO A 131 -51.11 -10.74 -19.56
N PRO A 132 -51.47 -11.60 -20.54
CA PRO A 132 -51.76 -11.12 -21.89
C PRO A 132 -52.93 -10.14 -21.80
N SER A 133 -52.76 -8.94 -22.37
CA SER A 133 -53.85 -7.98 -22.48
C SER A 133 -54.95 -8.59 -23.34
N ILE A 134 -56.00 -9.11 -22.70
CA ILE A 134 -57.22 -9.53 -23.38
C ILE A 134 -57.87 -8.24 -23.89
N ASN A 135 -57.55 -7.88 -25.12
CA ASN A 135 -58.29 -6.89 -25.88
C ASN A 135 -59.70 -7.47 -26.08
N LYS A 136 -60.61 -7.14 -25.17
CA LYS A 136 -62.05 -7.29 -25.42
C LYS A 136 -62.39 -6.35 -26.56
N ARG A 137 -62.45 -6.89 -27.79
CA ARG A 137 -63.18 -6.24 -28.88
C ARG A 137 -64.61 -6.06 -28.39
N GLN A 138 -64.98 -4.82 -28.10
CA GLN A 138 -66.38 -4.42 -28.06
C GLN A 138 -66.86 -4.43 -29.51
N ASP A 139 -67.47 -5.55 -29.91
CA ASP A 139 -68.29 -5.58 -31.11
C ASP A 139 -69.52 -4.70 -30.81
N PHE A 140 -69.53 -3.51 -31.40
CA PHE A 140 -70.67 -2.62 -31.44
C PHE A 140 -71.64 -3.10 -32.53
N GLU A 141 -72.90 -3.22 -32.10
CA GLU A 141 -74.15 -2.98 -32.84
C GLU A 141 -74.57 -3.92 -33.98
N SER A 142 -75.71 -4.57 -33.76
CA SER A 142 -76.85 -4.59 -34.70
C SER A 142 -78.16 -4.68 -33.91
#